data_AF-A0A388M4C5-F1
#
_entry.id   AF-A0A388M4C5-F1
#
_cell.length_a   1.000
_cell.length_b   1.000
_cell.length_c   1.000
_cell.angle_alpha   90.00
_cell.angle_beta   90.00
_cell.angle_gamma   90.00
#
_symmetry.space_group_name_H-M   'P 1'
#
loop_
_entity.id
_entity.type
_entity.pdbx_description
1 polymer ?
#
loop_
_entity_poly.entity_id
_entity_poly.type
_entity_poly.pdbx_seq_one_letter_code
_entity_poly.pdbx_strand_id
1 'polypeptide(L)'
;MKSDGSREAEGNEQDGDEKGARGEGKHRETFVDAVCRLTNEPRCSGTALPDMQEQEVQVGSEGRRKSAHHFLAMEESLLEDVDWPEAVRSWQRGELSNYDYLLILNYLAGRRWGDRCFHTVMPWVIDMSVKPGMGQGTAGWRDLTKSKWRLAKGDEQLDFTYSSSETPHHISDECLSELAVCIYKARRLPLWILKQQVRSVYEPNEYPSSMSRLYEWTPDECIPEFFTDADIFVSRHEGMSDLAVPEWACDCTDFISLHRGVCLFFS
;
A
#
# COMPACT_ATOMS: atom_id res chain seq x y z
N MET A 1 28.38 69.92 -20.70
CA MET A 1 29.21 70.78 -19.83
C MET A 1 28.46 71.01 -18.53
N LYS A 2 29.03 70.49 -17.42
CA LYS A 2 28.89 70.91 -15.99
C LYS A 2 27.47 70.93 -15.38
N SER A 3 27.20 70.48 -14.15
CA SER A 3 28.04 70.01 -13.02
C SER A 3 27.15 69.60 -11.82
N ASP A 4 27.61 68.59 -11.08
CA ASP A 4 27.63 68.38 -9.62
C ASP A 4 26.39 68.48 -8.71
N GLY A 5 26.34 67.55 -7.74
CA GLY A 5 25.91 67.90 -6.38
C GLY A 5 25.34 66.76 -5.52
N SER A 6 26.21 66.08 -4.78
CA SER A 6 25.98 64.99 -3.81
C SER A 6 25.09 65.33 -2.60
N ARG A 7 24.52 64.31 -1.93
CA ARG A 7 24.71 64.06 -0.48
C ARG A 7 23.99 62.79 0.03
N GLU A 8 24.79 61.92 0.62
CA GLU A 8 24.40 60.88 1.58
C GLU A 8 23.99 61.53 2.91
N ALA A 9 23.10 60.87 3.64
CA ALA A 9 22.95 61.05 5.08
C ALA A 9 22.62 59.69 5.70
N GLU A 10 23.61 59.14 6.41
CA GLU A 10 23.48 58.06 7.37
C GLU A 10 22.61 58.53 8.55
N GLY A 11 21.74 57.64 9.03
CA GLY A 11 21.05 57.74 10.30
C GLY A 11 21.07 56.36 10.94
N ASN A 12 21.95 56.20 11.92
CA ASN A 12 22.13 55.00 12.72
C ASN A 12 21.54 55.29 14.11
N GLU A 13 20.57 54.51 14.57
CA GLU A 13 20.24 54.45 16.01
C GLU A 13 19.68 53.08 16.37
N GLN A 14 20.16 52.58 17.51
CA GLN A 14 20.22 51.19 17.94
C GLN A 14 19.00 50.73 18.77
N ASP A 15 18.89 49.40 18.83
CA ASP A 15 18.34 48.56 19.90
C ASP A 15 16.84 48.57 20.21
N GLY A 16 16.23 47.41 19.88
CA GLY A 16 14.94 46.95 20.35
C GLY A 16 14.90 45.43 20.28
N ASP A 17 15.34 44.80 21.36
CA ASP A 17 15.37 43.36 21.64
C ASP A 17 13.94 42.75 21.62
N GLU A 18 13.56 42.05 20.53
CA GLU A 18 12.35 41.21 20.50
C GLU A 18 12.71 39.74 20.25
N LYS A 19 12.87 39.06 21.39
CA LYS A 19 12.81 37.63 21.66
C LYS A 19 12.19 36.78 20.54
N GLY A 20 13.05 35.96 19.92
CA GLY A 20 12.62 34.84 19.11
C GLY A 20 11.72 33.88 19.89
N ALA A 21 10.45 33.80 19.49
CA ALA A 21 9.58 32.70 19.86
C ALA A 21 10.13 31.43 19.20
N ARG A 22 10.91 30.68 19.98
CA ARG A 22 11.31 29.30 19.66
C ARG A 22 10.03 28.47 19.64
N GLY A 23 9.40 28.37 18.46
CA GLY A 23 8.29 27.47 18.24
C GLY A 23 8.73 26.07 18.63
N GLU A 24 8.16 25.55 19.71
CA GLU A 24 8.29 24.15 20.09
C GLU A 24 7.91 23.31 18.87
N GLY A 25 8.88 22.58 18.33
CA GLY A 25 8.63 21.65 17.25
C GLY A 25 7.58 20.66 17.72
N LYS A 26 6.36 20.76 17.19
CA LYS A 26 5.35 19.73 17.37
C LYS A 26 5.93 18.43 16.84
N HIS A 27 6.36 17.56 17.75
CA HIS A 27 6.74 16.20 17.43
C HIS A 27 5.55 15.59 16.69
N ARG A 28 5.74 15.28 15.40
CA ARG A 28 4.71 14.58 14.62
C ARG A 28 4.50 13.23 15.29
N GLU A 29 3.27 12.98 15.73
CA GLU A 29 2.85 11.69 16.29
C GLU A 29 3.08 10.62 15.23
N THR A 30 3.90 9.60 15.53
CA THR A 30 4.07 8.46 14.63
C THR A 30 2.86 7.53 14.75
N PHE A 31 2.64 6.67 13.76
CA PHE A 31 1.56 5.67 13.82
C PHE A 31 1.66 4.80 15.09
N VAL A 32 2.88 4.44 15.50
CA VAL A 32 3.13 3.70 16.76
C VAL A 32 2.72 4.53 17.98
N ASP A 33 2.99 5.84 17.97
CA ASP A 33 2.60 6.73 19.06
C ASP A 33 1.08 6.91 19.14
N ALA A 34 0.39 6.98 17.99
CA ALA A 34 -1.07 7.04 17.92
C ALA A 34 -1.72 5.74 18.40
N VAL A 35 -1.14 4.59 18.06
CA VAL A 35 -1.61 3.27 18.53
C VAL A 35 -1.38 3.12 20.04
N CYS A 36 -0.18 3.39 20.57
CA CYS A 36 0.10 3.35 22.01
C CYS A 36 -0.85 4.26 22.81
N ARG A 37 -1.18 5.44 22.28
CA ARG A 37 -2.14 6.36 22.91
C ARG A 37 -3.57 5.82 22.90
N LEU A 38 -4.00 5.16 21.83
CA LEU A 38 -5.34 4.59 21.72
C LEU A 38 -5.51 3.30 22.55
N THR A 39 -4.43 2.53 22.75
CA THR A 39 -4.47 1.26 23.48
C THR A 39 -4.03 1.36 24.94
N ASN A 40 -3.46 2.50 25.36
CA ASN A 40 -2.93 2.74 26.71
C ASN A 40 -1.79 1.78 27.11
N GLU A 41 -0.99 1.34 26.14
CA GLU A 41 0.12 0.37 26.31
C GLU A 41 1.50 1.05 26.07
N PRO A 42 2.55 0.69 26.84
CA PRO A 42 3.87 1.28 26.69
C PRO A 42 4.59 0.83 25.41
N ARG A 43 5.45 1.70 24.86
CA ARG A 43 6.28 1.39 23.68
C ARG A 43 7.24 0.25 24.01
N CYS A 44 7.13 -0.88 23.31
CA CYS A 44 8.06 -2.01 23.46
C CYS A 44 9.49 -1.61 23.03
N SER A 45 10.46 -1.72 23.94
CA SER A 45 11.88 -1.58 23.62
C SER A 45 12.36 -2.87 22.93
N GLY A 46 12.70 -2.77 21.64
CA GLY A 46 13.23 -3.89 20.86
C GLY A 46 14.40 -4.56 21.58
N THR A 47 14.22 -5.83 21.94
CA THR A 47 15.31 -6.70 22.37
C THR A 47 15.70 -7.60 21.20
N ALA A 48 17.00 -7.80 21.06
CA ALA A 48 17.62 -8.49 19.92
C ALA A 48 17.03 -9.88 19.67
N LEU A 49 16.85 -10.20 18.38
CA LEU A 49 16.44 -11.50 17.85
C LEU A 49 17.33 -12.63 18.39
N PRO A 50 16.77 -13.78 18.83
CA PRO A 50 17.56 -14.98 19.00
C PRO A 50 17.85 -15.62 17.64
N ASP A 51 19.10 -16.00 17.46
CA ASP A 51 19.64 -16.76 16.33
C ASP A 51 18.99 -18.16 16.29
N MET A 52 18.26 -18.49 15.22
CA MET A 52 17.53 -19.76 15.09
C MET A 52 17.88 -20.42 13.75
N GLN A 53 18.72 -21.43 13.85
CA GLN A 53 19.06 -22.37 12.78
C GLN A 53 17.80 -23.11 12.30
N GLU A 54 17.69 -23.26 10.98
CA GLU A 54 16.65 -24.03 10.30
C GLU A 54 16.54 -25.45 10.89
N GLN A 55 15.37 -25.81 11.40
CA GLN A 55 14.98 -27.20 11.61
C GLN A 55 13.90 -27.58 10.60
N GLU A 56 14.27 -28.48 9.69
CA GLU A 56 13.37 -29.15 8.75
C GLU A 56 12.28 -29.92 9.49
N VAL A 57 11.01 -29.61 9.22
CA VAL A 57 9.88 -30.42 9.67
C VAL A 57 9.57 -31.47 8.61
N GLN A 58 9.75 -32.73 8.98
CA GLN A 58 9.46 -33.91 8.17
C GLN A 58 7.97 -34.00 7.80
N VAL A 59 7.71 -34.23 6.52
CA VAL A 59 6.37 -34.42 5.94
C VAL A 59 5.83 -35.80 6.33
N GLY A 60 4.90 -35.82 7.28
CA GLY A 60 4.03 -36.95 7.58
C GLY A 60 2.79 -36.95 6.67
N SER A 61 2.54 -38.09 6.02
CA SER A 61 1.38 -38.35 5.17
C SER A 61 0.07 -38.39 5.96
N GLU A 62 -0.93 -37.65 5.46
CA GLU A 62 -2.39 -37.74 5.68
C GLU A 62 -3.01 -36.39 6.04
N GLY A 63 -3.32 -35.62 5.00
CA GLY A 63 -4.04 -34.36 5.10
C GLY A 63 -4.50 -33.93 3.72
N ARG A 64 -5.76 -34.20 3.41
CA ARG A 64 -6.48 -33.73 2.21
C ARG A 64 -6.02 -32.31 1.86
N ARG A 65 -5.36 -32.14 0.71
CA ARG A 65 -4.97 -30.81 0.16
C ARG A 65 -6.18 -29.89 0.30
N LYS A 66 -6.11 -28.91 1.19
CA LYS A 66 -7.15 -27.89 1.30
C LYS A 66 -7.10 -27.09 -0.01
N SER A 67 -8.03 -27.39 -0.91
CA SER A 67 -8.20 -26.72 -2.20
C SER A 67 -8.41 -25.21 -1.97
N ALA A 68 -8.02 -24.38 -2.95
CA ALA A 68 -8.22 -22.93 -2.96
C ALA A 68 -9.63 -22.48 -2.53
N HIS A 69 -10.62 -23.36 -2.67
CA HIS A 69 -11.98 -23.19 -2.14
C HIS A 69 -12.07 -22.98 -0.62
N HIS A 70 -11.10 -23.42 0.19
CA HIS A 70 -11.08 -23.20 1.64
C HIS A 70 -10.65 -21.76 2.01
N PHE A 71 -9.83 -21.12 1.19
CA PHE A 71 -9.43 -19.72 1.37
C PHE A 71 -10.51 -18.75 0.85
N LEU A 72 -11.22 -19.12 -0.22
CA LEU A 72 -12.38 -18.36 -0.73
C LEU A 72 -13.64 -18.52 0.15
N ALA A 73 -13.69 -19.54 1.02
CA ALA A 73 -14.76 -19.77 2.00
C ALA A 73 -14.38 -19.31 3.42
N MET A 74 -13.29 -18.55 3.56
CA MET A 74 -12.90 -17.92 4.82
C MET A 74 -13.69 -16.63 5.11
N GLU A 75 -14.74 -16.38 4.32
CA GLU A 75 -15.59 -15.20 4.32
C GLU A 75 -16.87 -15.45 5.14
N GLU A 76 -17.31 -14.42 5.87
CA GLU A 76 -18.50 -14.37 6.74
C GLU A 76 -18.35 -15.06 8.11
N SER A 77 -18.22 -16.38 8.19
CA SER A 77 -18.34 -17.11 9.48
C SER A 77 -17.25 -16.86 10.53
N LEU A 78 -16.04 -16.46 10.12
CA LEU A 78 -14.96 -16.06 11.05
C LEU A 78 -15.05 -14.60 11.48
N LEU A 79 -15.87 -13.81 10.78
CA LEU A 79 -15.92 -12.35 10.93
C LEU A 79 -17.19 -11.85 11.65
N GLU A 80 -18.21 -12.70 11.77
CA GLU A 80 -19.45 -12.38 12.48
C GLU A 80 -19.24 -12.10 13.98
N ASP A 81 -18.14 -12.59 14.58
CA ASP A 81 -17.80 -12.42 16.00
C ASP A 81 -16.35 -11.91 16.22
N VAL A 82 -15.82 -11.04 15.33
CA VAL A 82 -14.45 -10.51 15.55
C VAL A 82 -14.39 -9.66 16.82
N ASP A 83 -13.70 -10.18 17.83
CA ASP A 83 -13.25 -9.39 18.98
C ASP A 83 -12.07 -8.50 18.55
N TRP A 84 -12.37 -7.31 18.00
CA TRP A 84 -11.35 -6.42 17.44
C TRP A 84 -10.22 -6.05 18.43
N PRO A 85 -10.45 -5.86 19.75
CA PRO A 85 -9.38 -5.63 20.72
C PRO A 85 -8.45 -6.84 20.86
N GLU A 86 -8.96 -8.07 20.76
CA GLU A 86 -8.10 -9.27 20.72
C GLU A 86 -7.34 -9.35 19.39
N ALA A 87 -7.99 -9.06 18.25
CA ALA A 87 -7.31 -9.06 16.95
C ALA A 87 -6.12 -8.08 16.92
N VAL A 88 -6.27 -6.88 17.48
CA VAL A 88 -5.17 -5.91 17.64
C VAL A 88 -4.06 -6.49 18.51
N ARG A 89 -4.39 -7.09 19.65
CA ARG A 89 -3.41 -7.64 20.59
C ARG A 89 -2.67 -8.84 20.00
N SER A 90 -3.36 -9.75 19.32
CA SER A 90 -2.74 -10.88 18.62
C SER A 90 -1.83 -10.42 17.48
N TRP A 91 -2.22 -9.37 16.74
CA TRP A 91 -1.34 -8.77 15.74
C TRP A 91 -0.08 -8.15 16.38
N GLN A 92 -0.22 -7.39 17.47
CA GLN A 92 0.91 -6.82 18.21
C GLN A 92 1.85 -7.89 18.80
N ARG A 93 1.32 -9.07 19.17
CA ARG A 93 2.10 -10.22 19.63
C ARG A 93 2.71 -11.06 18.50
N GLY A 94 2.40 -10.75 17.23
CA GLY A 94 2.83 -11.53 16.06
C GLY A 94 2.09 -12.86 15.85
N GLU A 95 0.98 -13.08 16.56
CA GLU A 95 0.11 -14.26 16.40
C GLU A 95 -0.79 -14.15 15.16
N LEU A 96 -1.09 -12.92 14.74
CA LEU A 96 -1.76 -12.62 13.47
C LEU A 96 -0.76 -11.98 12.51
N SER A 97 -0.76 -12.46 11.27
CA SER A 97 0.05 -11.83 10.21
C SER A 97 -0.49 -10.45 9.85
N ASN A 98 0.35 -9.58 9.27
CA ASN A 98 -0.14 -8.30 8.75
C ASN A 98 -1.19 -8.52 7.65
N TYR A 99 -1.06 -9.59 6.86
CA TYR A 99 -2.03 -9.92 5.83
C TYR A 99 -3.42 -10.18 6.44
N ASP A 100 -3.50 -11.07 7.43
CA ASP A 100 -4.77 -11.44 8.05
C ASP A 100 -5.37 -10.26 8.84
N TYR A 101 -4.53 -9.51 9.54
CA TYR A 101 -4.97 -8.31 10.26
C TYR A 101 -5.52 -7.23 9.31
N LEU A 102 -4.87 -6.99 8.17
CA LEU A 102 -5.38 -6.06 7.16
C LEU A 102 -6.72 -6.52 6.56
N LEU A 103 -6.94 -7.82 6.38
CA LEU A 103 -8.24 -8.34 5.95
C LEU A 103 -9.33 -8.07 6.99
N ILE A 104 -9.03 -8.25 8.27
CA ILE A 104 -9.96 -7.91 9.37
C ILE A 104 -10.31 -6.42 9.33
N LEU A 105 -9.31 -5.53 9.17
CA LEU A 105 -9.55 -4.09 9.07
C LEU A 105 -10.43 -3.72 7.87
N ASN A 106 -10.22 -4.37 6.72
CA ASN A 106 -11.05 -4.18 5.54
C ASN A 106 -12.50 -4.57 5.79
N TYR A 107 -12.72 -5.72 6.42
CA TYR A 107 -14.06 -6.17 6.79
C TYR A 107 -14.77 -5.18 7.72
N LEU A 108 -14.08 -4.73 8.78
CA LEU A 108 -14.63 -3.73 9.71
C LEU A 108 -14.92 -2.39 9.04
N ALA A 109 -14.17 -2.03 8.00
CA ALA A 109 -14.41 -0.85 7.17
C ALA A 109 -15.52 -1.03 6.12
N GLY A 110 -16.21 -2.18 6.11
CA GLY A 110 -17.31 -2.49 5.18
C GLY A 110 -16.86 -2.91 3.78
N ARG A 111 -15.55 -3.16 3.57
CA ARG A 111 -15.02 -3.69 2.31
C ARG A 111 -15.25 -5.19 2.23
N ARG A 112 -15.52 -5.69 1.02
CA ARG A 112 -15.94 -7.08 0.78
C ARG A 112 -15.13 -7.72 -0.33
N TRP A 113 -14.95 -9.03 -0.28
CA TRP A 113 -14.39 -9.75 -1.42
C TRP A 113 -15.44 -9.81 -2.55
N GLY A 114 -15.00 -9.62 -3.78
CA GLY A 114 -15.87 -9.74 -4.95
C GLY A 114 -16.81 -8.56 -5.23
N ASP A 115 -17.03 -7.67 -4.26
CA ASP A 115 -17.62 -6.35 -4.51
C ASP A 115 -16.56 -5.44 -5.12
N ARG A 116 -16.73 -5.01 -6.38
CA ARG A 116 -15.72 -4.19 -7.07
C ARG A 116 -15.78 -2.72 -6.65
N CYS A 117 -16.92 -2.23 -6.18
CA CYS A 117 -17.10 -0.85 -5.72
C CYS A 117 -16.52 -0.66 -4.32
N PHE A 118 -16.61 -1.70 -3.47
CA PHE A 118 -16.08 -1.71 -2.11
C PHE A 118 -15.08 -2.85 -1.90
N HIS A 119 -14.20 -3.07 -2.88
CA HIS A 119 -13.25 -4.20 -2.84
C HIS A 119 -12.27 -4.05 -1.68
N THR A 120 -11.77 -5.18 -1.20
CA THR A 120 -10.72 -5.24 -0.18
C THR A 120 -9.43 -4.57 -0.70
N VAL A 121 -8.86 -3.69 0.12
CA VAL A 121 -7.65 -2.92 -0.19
C VAL A 121 -6.48 -3.47 0.59
N MET A 122 -5.36 -3.65 -0.11
CA MET A 122 -4.07 -3.93 0.49
C MET A 122 -3.09 -2.82 0.10
N PRO A 123 -2.11 -2.45 0.93
CA PRO A 123 -1.06 -1.54 0.49
C PRO A 123 -0.19 -2.24 -0.56
N TRP A 124 0.32 -1.48 -1.54
CA TRP A 124 1.51 -1.94 -2.26
C TRP A 124 2.67 -2.03 -1.26
N VAL A 125 3.41 -3.14 -1.23
CA VAL A 125 4.58 -3.28 -0.34
C VAL A 125 5.91 -3.32 -1.09
N ILE A 126 5.87 -3.65 -2.38
CA ILE A 126 7.03 -3.68 -3.29
C ILE A 126 6.89 -2.56 -4.32
N ASP A 127 7.97 -1.84 -4.60
CA ASP A 127 7.98 -0.73 -5.59
C ASP A 127 8.30 -1.18 -7.03
N MET A 128 8.59 -2.47 -7.20
CA MET A 128 8.93 -3.16 -8.45
C MET A 128 10.31 -2.80 -9.06
N SER A 129 11.10 -1.94 -8.41
CA SER A 129 12.37 -1.44 -8.96
C SER A 129 13.50 -2.48 -8.92
N VAL A 130 13.64 -3.19 -7.81
CA VAL A 130 14.63 -4.23 -7.57
C VAL A 130 14.03 -5.31 -6.67
N LYS A 131 14.68 -6.48 -6.60
CA LYS A 131 14.28 -7.52 -5.65
C LYS A 131 14.36 -6.98 -4.22
N PRO A 132 13.25 -6.99 -3.45
CA PRO A 132 13.29 -6.55 -2.06
C PRO A 132 14.32 -7.35 -1.25
N GLY A 133 15.05 -6.67 -0.37
CA GLY A 133 16.08 -7.29 0.49
C GLY A 133 17.44 -7.57 -0.18
N MET A 134 17.58 -7.37 -1.49
CA MET A 134 18.87 -7.49 -2.19
C MET A 134 19.65 -6.18 -2.26
N GLY A 135 18.98 -5.03 -2.12
CA GLY A 135 19.60 -3.70 -2.14
C GLY A 135 19.97 -3.19 -0.75
N GLN A 136 20.66 -2.05 -0.68
CA GLN A 136 20.92 -1.39 0.60
C GLN A 136 19.68 -0.63 1.09
N GLY A 137 19.43 -0.72 2.41
CA GLY A 137 18.34 0.01 3.05
C GLY A 137 16.97 -0.43 2.56
N THR A 138 16.16 0.54 2.13
CA THR A 138 14.75 0.33 1.72
C THR A 138 14.58 0.06 0.21
N ALA A 139 15.64 -0.28 -0.51
CA ALA A 139 15.56 -0.52 -1.94
C ALA A 139 14.63 -1.72 -2.27
N GLY A 140 13.74 -1.55 -3.25
CA GLY A 140 12.71 -2.53 -3.60
C GLY A 140 11.45 -2.45 -2.74
N TRP A 141 11.48 -1.66 -1.65
CA TRP A 141 10.37 -1.52 -0.71
C TRP A 141 9.58 -0.23 -0.97
N ARG A 142 8.25 -0.35 -0.90
CA ARG A 142 7.35 0.80 -0.97
C ARG A 142 7.46 1.65 0.31
N ASP A 143 7.58 2.97 0.15
CA ASP A 143 7.49 3.93 1.26
C ASP A 143 6.05 4.05 1.80
N LEU A 144 5.70 3.24 2.80
CA LEU A 144 4.36 3.24 3.42
C LEU A 144 4.03 4.52 4.21
N THR A 145 4.98 5.45 4.40
CA THR A 145 4.68 6.76 5.01
C THR A 145 3.94 7.71 4.07
N LYS A 146 3.82 7.34 2.78
CA LYS A 146 3.18 8.13 1.73
C LYS A 146 2.10 7.31 1.02
N SER A 147 0.97 7.95 0.75
CA SER A 147 -0.09 7.39 -0.10
C SER A 147 0.42 7.10 -1.51
N LYS A 148 -0.19 6.12 -2.19
CA LYS A 148 0.18 5.82 -3.57
C LYS A 148 -0.03 7.00 -4.52
N TRP A 149 -1.06 7.80 -4.29
CA TRP A 149 -1.27 9.09 -4.96
C TRP A 149 -0.10 10.04 -4.83
N ARG A 150 0.46 10.23 -3.64
CA ARG A 150 1.61 11.12 -3.44
C ARG A 150 2.85 10.62 -4.17
N LEU A 151 3.08 9.31 -4.19
CA LEU A 151 4.17 8.75 -4.99
C LEU A 151 3.96 8.91 -6.50
N ALA A 152 2.73 8.74 -6.98
CA ALA A 152 2.44 8.74 -8.41
C ALA A 152 2.34 10.15 -9.01
N LYS A 153 1.80 11.11 -8.25
CA LYS A 153 1.49 12.47 -8.74
C LYS A 153 2.45 13.53 -8.22
N GLY A 154 3.08 13.31 -7.06
CA GLY A 154 3.94 14.29 -6.42
C GLY A 154 3.18 15.43 -5.73
N ASP A 155 3.88 16.16 -4.87
CA ASP A 155 3.26 17.17 -3.99
C ASP A 155 2.69 18.35 -4.79
N GLU A 156 3.36 18.78 -5.86
CA GLU A 156 2.93 19.92 -6.68
C GLU A 156 1.53 19.71 -7.28
N GLN A 157 1.24 18.50 -7.78
CA GLN A 157 -0.07 18.17 -8.32
C GLN A 157 -1.14 18.07 -7.21
N LEU A 158 -0.80 17.51 -6.04
CA LEU A 158 -1.73 17.41 -4.92
C LEU A 158 -2.09 18.80 -4.37
N ASP A 159 -1.10 19.67 -4.21
CA ASP A 159 -1.29 21.04 -3.74
C ASP A 159 -2.15 21.86 -4.71
N PHE A 160 -1.99 21.63 -6.02
CA PHE A 160 -2.86 22.19 -7.04
C PHE A 160 -4.30 21.69 -6.90
N THR A 161 -4.52 20.38 -6.73
CA THR A 161 -5.86 19.80 -6.51
C THR A 161 -6.53 20.40 -5.27
N TYR A 162 -5.80 20.51 -4.17
CA TYR A 162 -6.32 21.10 -2.93
C TYR A 162 -6.75 22.55 -3.10
N SER A 163 -5.96 23.33 -3.83
CA SER A 163 -6.21 24.77 -4.05
C SER A 163 -7.32 25.04 -5.06
N SER A 164 -7.54 24.14 -6.02
CA SER A 164 -8.49 24.33 -7.13
C SER A 164 -9.86 23.68 -6.91
N SER A 165 -9.98 22.78 -5.95
CA SER A 165 -11.23 22.06 -5.66
C SER A 165 -12.21 22.91 -4.85
N GLU A 166 -13.51 22.77 -5.13
CA GLU A 166 -14.58 23.44 -4.38
C GLU A 166 -14.55 23.06 -2.90
N THR A 167 -14.34 21.77 -2.60
CA THR A 167 -14.01 21.28 -1.26
C THR A 167 -12.54 20.86 -1.26
N PRO A 168 -11.66 21.47 -0.45
CA PRO A 168 -10.23 21.16 -0.49
C PRO A 168 -9.91 19.70 -0.14
N HIS A 169 -9.24 19.00 -1.06
CA HIS A 169 -8.77 17.63 -0.87
C HIS A 169 -7.49 17.40 -1.70
N HIS A 170 -6.59 16.54 -1.22
CA HIS A 170 -5.39 16.15 -1.99
C HIS A 170 -5.67 14.96 -2.90
N ILE A 171 -6.56 14.07 -2.49
CA ILE A 171 -6.84 12.79 -3.13
C ILE A 171 -8.36 12.68 -3.25
N SER A 172 -8.86 12.09 -4.33
CA SER A 172 -10.27 11.75 -4.48
C SER A 172 -10.74 10.83 -3.34
N ASP A 173 -12.06 10.71 -3.14
CA ASP A 173 -12.66 10.00 -2.00
C ASP A 173 -12.32 8.50 -1.90
N GLU A 174 -11.66 7.91 -2.90
CA GLU A 174 -11.36 6.48 -2.98
C GLU A 174 -9.85 6.20 -3.12
N CYS A 175 -9.33 5.30 -2.28
CA CYS A 175 -7.96 4.77 -2.36
C CYS A 175 -7.79 3.57 -3.31
N LEU A 176 -8.91 2.97 -3.72
CA LEU A 176 -8.99 1.89 -4.69
C LEU A 176 -10.32 1.99 -5.44
N SER A 177 -10.27 2.44 -6.68
CA SER A 177 -11.43 2.58 -7.56
C SER A 177 -11.91 1.25 -8.15
N GLU A 178 -13.21 1.15 -8.52
CA GLU A 178 -13.74 0.01 -9.30
C GLU A 178 -12.95 -0.19 -10.61
N LEU A 179 -12.54 0.90 -11.25
CA LEU A 179 -11.72 0.87 -12.46
C LEU A 179 -10.39 0.14 -12.23
N ALA A 180 -9.67 0.47 -11.15
CA ALA A 180 -8.41 -0.20 -10.81
C ALA A 180 -8.64 -1.68 -10.51
N VAL A 181 -9.67 -2.04 -9.73
CA VAL A 181 -10.02 -3.44 -9.47
C VAL A 181 -10.29 -4.19 -10.77
N CYS A 182 -11.02 -3.58 -11.71
CA CYS A 182 -11.31 -4.19 -13.01
C CYS A 182 -10.04 -4.42 -13.83
N ILE A 183 -9.11 -3.46 -13.82
CA ILE A 183 -7.84 -3.57 -14.54
C ILE A 183 -6.93 -4.62 -13.91
N TYR A 184 -6.84 -4.66 -12.58
CA TYR A 184 -6.03 -5.65 -11.87
C TYR A 184 -6.52 -7.08 -12.14
N LYS A 185 -7.85 -7.27 -12.17
CA LYS A 185 -8.49 -8.56 -12.40
C LYS A 185 -8.81 -8.83 -13.88
N ALA A 186 -8.28 -8.02 -14.81
CA ALA A 186 -8.66 -8.05 -16.22
C ALA A 186 -8.44 -9.40 -16.90
N ARG A 187 -7.44 -10.18 -16.48
CA ARG A 187 -7.18 -11.53 -17.02
C ARG A 187 -8.30 -12.54 -16.72
N ARG A 188 -9.12 -12.26 -15.70
CA ARG A 188 -10.07 -13.22 -15.10
C ARG A 188 -11.51 -12.76 -15.15
N LEU A 189 -11.76 -11.45 -15.17
CA LEU A 189 -13.10 -10.89 -15.23
C LEU A 189 -13.76 -11.16 -16.60
N PRO A 190 -15.08 -11.43 -16.63
CA PRO A 190 -15.81 -11.50 -17.89
C PRO A 190 -15.67 -10.23 -18.74
N LEU A 191 -15.54 -10.39 -20.05
CA LEU A 191 -15.37 -9.27 -21.00
C LEU A 191 -16.47 -8.21 -20.89
N TRP A 192 -17.70 -8.60 -20.52
CA TRP A 192 -18.80 -7.64 -20.38
C TRP A 192 -18.56 -6.66 -19.22
N ILE A 193 -17.92 -7.09 -18.12
CA ILE A 193 -17.54 -6.22 -17.01
C ILE A 193 -16.45 -5.24 -17.47
N LEU A 194 -15.44 -5.76 -18.16
CA LEU A 194 -14.35 -4.93 -18.70
C LEU A 194 -14.85 -3.89 -19.70
N LYS A 195 -15.82 -4.27 -20.54
CA LYS A 195 -16.45 -3.35 -21.48
C LYS A 195 -17.29 -2.27 -20.79
N GLN A 196 -17.94 -2.63 -19.70
CA GLN A 196 -18.76 -1.71 -18.93
C GLN A 196 -17.91 -0.70 -18.15
N GLN A 197 -16.84 -1.16 -17.48
CA GLN A 197 -16.11 -0.35 -16.52
C GLN A 197 -14.81 0.26 -17.05
N VAL A 198 -14.10 -0.44 -17.94
CA VAL A 198 -12.81 0.04 -18.44
C VAL A 198 -12.99 0.79 -19.76
N ARG A 199 -13.58 0.13 -20.75
CA ARG A 199 -13.83 0.72 -22.07
C ARG A 199 -14.81 -0.09 -22.91
N SER A 200 -15.80 0.57 -23.49
CA SER A 200 -16.88 -0.07 -24.27
C SER A 200 -16.40 -0.98 -25.41
N VAL A 201 -15.37 -0.54 -26.15
CA VAL A 201 -14.73 -1.34 -27.20
C VAL A 201 -13.58 -2.10 -26.56
N TYR A 202 -13.62 -3.41 -26.40
CA TYR A 202 -12.49 -4.13 -25.78
C TYR A 202 -11.23 -4.09 -26.66
N GLU A 203 -10.10 -3.65 -26.09
CA GLU A 203 -8.77 -3.68 -26.72
C GLU A 203 -7.76 -4.24 -25.70
N PRO A 204 -7.26 -5.47 -25.87
CA PRO A 204 -6.40 -6.11 -24.88
C PRO A 204 -5.05 -5.41 -24.69
N ASN A 205 -4.53 -4.74 -25.72
CA ASN A 205 -3.20 -4.12 -25.68
C ASN A 205 -3.14 -2.84 -24.83
N GLU A 206 -4.28 -2.30 -24.42
CA GLU A 206 -4.32 -1.14 -23.53
C GLU A 206 -4.24 -1.49 -22.05
N TYR A 207 -4.37 -2.77 -21.71
CA TYR A 207 -4.19 -3.22 -20.33
C TYR A 207 -2.71 -3.34 -20.01
N PRO A 208 -2.26 -2.94 -18.79
CA PRO A 208 -0.88 -3.14 -18.38
C PRO A 208 -0.46 -4.61 -18.51
N SER A 209 0.65 -4.84 -19.22
CA SER A 209 1.18 -6.18 -19.50
C SER A 209 2.06 -6.75 -18.39
N SER A 210 2.51 -5.92 -17.44
CA SER A 210 3.36 -6.34 -16.31
C SER A 210 2.95 -5.72 -14.98
N MET A 211 3.36 -6.36 -13.87
CA MET A 211 3.17 -5.83 -12.52
C MET A 211 3.83 -4.48 -12.32
N SER A 212 5.05 -4.29 -12.86
CA SER A 212 5.74 -3.00 -12.81
C SER A 212 4.92 -1.91 -13.51
N ARG A 213 4.39 -2.22 -14.70
CA ARG A 213 3.58 -1.25 -15.44
C ARG A 213 2.27 -0.93 -14.74
N LEU A 214 1.63 -1.94 -14.14
CA LEU A 214 0.41 -1.79 -13.37
C LEU A 214 0.65 -0.89 -12.15
N TYR A 215 1.73 -1.12 -11.41
CA TYR A 215 2.14 -0.30 -10.28
C TYR A 215 2.41 1.16 -10.68
N GLU A 216 3.06 1.42 -11.81
CA GLU A 216 3.31 2.79 -12.29
C GLU A 216 2.05 3.50 -12.78
N TRP A 217 1.16 2.77 -13.48
CA TRP A 217 0.02 3.34 -14.18
C TRP A 217 -1.04 3.88 -13.21
N THR A 218 -1.25 3.20 -12.09
CA THR A 218 -2.31 3.52 -11.14
C THR A 218 -1.81 4.30 -9.92
N PRO A 219 -2.55 5.32 -9.46
CA PRO A 219 -2.35 5.91 -8.15
C PRO A 219 -3.10 5.14 -7.03
N ASP A 220 -3.88 4.11 -7.37
CA ASP A 220 -4.65 3.29 -6.43
C ASP A 220 -3.78 2.26 -5.70
N GLU A 221 -4.22 1.88 -4.50
CA GLU A 221 -3.58 0.82 -3.70
C GLU A 221 -3.80 -0.58 -4.31
N CYS A 222 -3.25 -1.60 -3.67
CA CYS A 222 -3.21 -2.99 -4.13
C CYS A 222 -4.47 -3.77 -3.73
N ILE A 223 -4.57 -5.02 -4.21
CA ILE A 223 -5.65 -5.96 -3.89
C ILE A 223 -5.09 -7.26 -3.30
N PRO A 224 -5.85 -7.97 -2.43
CA PRO A 224 -5.37 -9.18 -1.76
C PRO A 224 -5.05 -10.36 -2.69
N GLU A 225 -5.62 -10.39 -3.90
CA GLU A 225 -5.35 -11.42 -4.90
C GLU A 225 -3.88 -11.48 -5.31
N PHE A 226 -3.18 -10.34 -5.37
CA PHE A 226 -1.74 -10.31 -5.68
C PHE A 226 -0.84 -10.91 -4.58
N PHE A 227 -1.41 -11.33 -3.46
CA PHE A 227 -0.71 -11.99 -2.35
C PHE A 227 -1.09 -13.47 -2.20
N THR A 228 -2.07 -13.95 -2.98
CA THR A 228 -2.70 -15.25 -2.70
C THR A 228 -3.10 -16.05 -3.92
N ASP A 229 -3.40 -15.39 -5.05
CA ASP A 229 -4.00 -16.03 -6.21
C ASP A 229 -3.08 -15.94 -7.44
N ALA A 230 -2.46 -17.06 -7.81
CA ALA A 230 -1.63 -17.15 -9.01
C ALA A 230 -2.46 -17.06 -10.30
N ASP A 231 -3.75 -17.38 -10.26
CA ASP A 231 -4.60 -17.35 -11.45
C ASP A 231 -4.82 -15.92 -11.94
N ILE A 232 -4.70 -14.89 -11.08
CA ILE A 232 -4.87 -13.49 -11.51
C ILE A 232 -3.85 -13.07 -12.58
N PHE A 233 -2.71 -13.75 -12.65
CA PHE A 233 -1.67 -13.50 -13.64
C PHE A 233 -1.96 -14.15 -14.99
N VAL A 234 -2.82 -15.16 -15.03
CA VAL A 234 -3.06 -15.99 -16.23
C VAL A 234 -4.30 -15.51 -16.98
N SER A 235 -4.09 -15.08 -18.22
CA SER A 235 -5.13 -14.57 -19.11
C SER A 235 -6.07 -15.68 -19.59
N ARG A 236 -7.38 -15.41 -19.51
CA ARG A 236 -8.43 -16.23 -20.13
C ARG A 236 -8.99 -15.62 -21.41
N HIS A 237 -8.43 -14.50 -21.86
CA HIS A 237 -8.93 -13.75 -23.00
C HIS A 237 -8.01 -13.88 -24.20
N GLU A 238 -8.61 -14.13 -25.35
CA GLU A 238 -7.88 -14.11 -26.61
C GLU A 238 -7.27 -12.72 -26.85
N GLY A 239 -5.99 -12.70 -27.23
CA GLY A 239 -5.24 -11.48 -27.52
C GLY A 239 -4.72 -10.71 -26.29
N MET A 240 -5.13 -11.05 -25.06
CA MET A 240 -4.56 -10.46 -23.84
C MET A 240 -3.45 -11.35 -23.31
N SER A 241 -2.26 -10.80 -23.10
CA SER A 241 -1.14 -11.54 -22.51
C SER A 241 -1.34 -11.79 -21.02
N ASP A 242 -0.69 -12.84 -20.53
CA ASP A 242 -0.48 -13.01 -19.09
C ASP A 242 0.17 -11.76 -18.49
N LEU A 243 -0.09 -11.54 -17.20
CA LEU A 243 0.51 -10.45 -16.45
C LEU A 243 1.94 -10.85 -16.10
N ALA A 244 2.91 -10.23 -16.76
CA ALA A 244 4.32 -10.47 -16.47
C ALA A 244 4.68 -10.00 -15.06
N VAL A 245 5.43 -10.83 -14.33
CA VAL A 245 6.06 -10.43 -13.07
C VAL A 245 7.41 -9.76 -13.34
N PRO A 246 7.98 -9.01 -12.37
CA PRO A 246 9.29 -8.40 -12.54
C PRO A 246 10.39 -9.44 -12.81
N GLU A 247 11.45 -9.05 -13.53
CA GLU A 247 12.53 -9.96 -13.97
C GLU A 247 13.27 -10.67 -12.82
N TRP A 248 13.21 -10.09 -11.62
CA TRP A 248 13.84 -10.67 -10.43
C TRP A 248 13.00 -11.76 -9.75
N ALA A 249 11.74 -11.93 -10.15
CA ALA A 249 10.89 -13.03 -9.71
C ALA A 249 10.97 -14.15 -10.75
N CYS A 250 11.13 -15.39 -10.29
CA CYS A 250 11.24 -16.53 -11.19
C CYS A 250 9.92 -16.82 -11.93
N ASP A 251 8.81 -16.71 -11.21
CA ASP A 251 7.46 -16.90 -11.71
C ASP A 251 6.42 -16.17 -10.81
N CYS A 252 5.14 -16.30 -11.13
CA CYS A 252 4.07 -15.69 -10.32
C CYS A 252 3.94 -16.27 -8.91
N THR A 253 4.34 -17.53 -8.69
CA THR A 253 4.30 -18.16 -7.38
C THR A 253 5.41 -17.65 -6.49
N ASP A 254 6.63 -17.50 -7.04
CA ASP A 254 7.77 -16.86 -6.39
C ASP A 254 7.44 -15.39 -6.05
N PHE A 255 6.85 -14.65 -6.98
CA PHE A 255 6.38 -13.29 -6.75
C PHE A 255 5.37 -13.22 -5.60
N ILE A 256 4.33 -14.05 -5.62
CA ILE A 256 3.32 -14.11 -4.54
C ILE A 256 3.96 -14.46 -3.20
N SER A 257 4.88 -15.43 -3.19
CA SER A 257 5.56 -15.88 -1.97
C SER A 257 6.40 -14.76 -1.38
N LEU A 258 7.15 -14.04 -2.21
CA LEU A 258 7.90 -12.85 -1.80
C LEU A 258 6.96 -11.76 -1.28
N HIS A 259 5.92 -11.42 -2.04
CA HIS A 259 4.95 -10.36 -1.74
C HIS A 259 4.18 -10.64 -0.43
N ARG A 260 3.82 -11.90 -0.18
CA ARG A 260 3.17 -12.35 1.05
C ARG A 260 4.14 -12.44 2.22
N GLY A 261 5.38 -12.87 1.98
CA GLY A 261 6.42 -12.95 3.01
C GLY A 261 6.69 -11.61 3.68
N VAL A 262 6.58 -10.51 2.93
CA VAL A 262 6.68 -9.13 3.47
C VAL A 262 5.61 -8.86 4.53
N CYS A 263 4.39 -9.33 4.30
CA CYS A 263 3.28 -9.15 5.22
C CYS A 263 3.43 -9.99 6.51
N LEU A 264 4.50 -10.75 6.68
CA LEU A 264 4.78 -11.51 7.90
C LEU A 264 5.81 -10.81 8.83
N PHE A 265 6.59 -9.84 8.34
CA PHE A 265 7.79 -9.33 9.04
C PHE A 265 7.85 -7.80 9.16
N PHE A 266 6.82 -7.19 9.76
CA PHE A 266 6.96 -5.86 10.35
C PHE A 266 6.91 -6.01 11.87
N SER A 267 8.05 -6.39 12.47
CA SER A 267 8.27 -6.29 13.91
C SER A 267 9.67 -5.75 14.20
#